data_AF-A0A7K7T8A4-F1
#
_entry.id   AF-A0A7K7T8A4-F1
#
_cell.length_a   1.000
_cell.length_b   1.000
_cell.length_c   1.000
_cell.angle_alpha   90.00
_cell.angle_beta   90.00
_cell.angle_gamma   90.00
#
_symmetry.space_group_name_H-M   'P 1'
#
loop_
_entity.id
_entity.type
_entity.pdbx_description
1 polymer ?
#
loop_
_entity_poly.entity_id
_entity_poly.type
_entity_poly.pdbx_seq_one_letter_code
_entity_poly.pdbx_strand_id
1 'polypeptide(L)'
;CSPAGACFSAHLANASYDAARDACGRRGGGLAWVSGESELRLLLDLLAEAAVPTLFWVGLKRNTSTCTHTGDPLRGFTWEGAGGGAHRQEVPAALGRWVKEPMRSCLTVRCAGLHLASGPESSPSWGWKE
;
A
#
# COMPACT_ATOMS: atom_id res chain seq x y z
N CYS A 1 -10.05 -5.66 -13.39
CA CYS A 1 -8.76 -5.15 -13.88
C CYS A 1 -8.96 -3.74 -14.40
N SER A 2 -7.96 -2.87 -14.30
CA SER A 2 -8.00 -1.53 -14.89
C SER A 2 -7.87 -1.62 -16.43
N PRO A 3 -8.34 -0.62 -17.18
CA PRO A 3 -8.13 -0.54 -18.63
C PRO A 3 -6.63 -0.53 -19.02
N ALA A 4 -5.76 -0.11 -18.11
CA ALA A 4 -4.30 -0.13 -18.28
C ALA A 4 -3.67 -1.52 -18.07
N GLY A 5 -4.48 -2.55 -17.78
CA GLY A 5 -4.03 -3.94 -17.65
C GLY A 5 -3.64 -4.37 -16.23
N ALA A 6 -3.78 -3.51 -15.22
CA ALA A 6 -3.51 -3.89 -13.84
C ALA A 6 -4.69 -4.71 -13.25
N CYS A 7 -4.40 -5.90 -12.71
CA CYS A 7 -5.39 -6.75 -12.06
C CYS A 7 -5.05 -6.91 -10.58
N PHE A 8 -6.05 -6.80 -9.71
CA PHE A 8 -5.90 -6.96 -8.26
C PHE A 8 -6.69 -8.18 -7.77
N SER A 9 -6.17 -8.85 -6.76
CA SER A 9 -6.85 -9.91 -6.02
C SER A 9 -6.54 -9.79 -4.53
N ALA A 10 -7.54 -10.03 -3.69
CA ALA A 10 -7.39 -10.04 -2.24
C ALA A 10 -7.16 -11.46 -1.72
N HIS A 11 -6.29 -11.61 -0.72
CA HIS A 11 -6.02 -12.89 -0.08
C HIS A 11 -6.13 -12.73 1.44
N LEU A 12 -6.95 -13.57 2.07
CA LEU A 12 -7.32 -13.43 3.50
C LEU A 12 -6.39 -14.21 4.44
N ALA A 13 -5.38 -14.89 3.91
CA ALA A 13 -4.44 -15.66 4.72
C ALA A 13 -3.63 -14.72 5.63
N ASN A 14 -3.62 -15.01 6.94
CA ASN A 14 -2.79 -14.27 7.88
C ASN A 14 -1.31 -14.62 7.62
N ALA A 15 -0.53 -13.63 7.17
CA ALA A 15 0.85 -13.82 6.75
C ALA A 15 1.70 -12.59 7.09
N SER A 16 3.00 -12.82 7.27
CA SER A 16 3.98 -11.72 7.29
C SER A 16 4.04 -11.05 5.91
N TYR A 17 4.60 -9.84 5.87
CA TYR A 17 4.80 -9.11 4.63
C TYR A 17 5.57 -9.94 3.59
N ASP A 18 6.70 -10.53 3.98
CA ASP A 18 7.53 -11.32 3.07
C ASP A 18 6.79 -12.58 2.59
N ALA A 19 6.06 -13.26 3.47
CA ALA A 19 5.26 -14.43 3.07
C ALA A 19 4.13 -14.07 2.10
N ALA A 20 3.48 -12.92 2.28
CA ALA A 20 2.47 -12.39 1.37
C ALA A 20 3.10 -12.01 0.01
N ARG A 21 4.24 -11.32 0.02
CA ARG A 21 5.01 -10.98 -1.19
C ARG A 21 5.36 -12.22 -1.99
N ASP A 22 5.92 -13.23 -1.34
CA ASP A 22 6.32 -14.47 -2.00
C ASP A 22 5.11 -15.25 -2.52
N ALA A 23 3.97 -15.22 -1.80
CA ALA A 23 2.73 -15.83 -2.26
C ALA A 23 2.15 -15.16 -3.50
N CYS A 24 2.17 -13.82 -3.57
CA CYS A 24 1.81 -13.08 -4.79
C CYS A 24 2.79 -13.37 -5.94
N GLY A 25 4.08 -13.46 -5.64
CA GLY A 25 5.14 -13.84 -6.58
C GLY A 25 4.90 -15.20 -7.23
N ARG A 26 4.55 -16.22 -6.44
CA ARG A 26 4.22 -17.58 -6.95
C ARG A 26 3.00 -17.62 -7.87
N ARG A 27 2.18 -16.56 -7.89
CA ARG A 27 1.01 -16.42 -8.79
C ARG A 27 1.33 -15.59 -10.04
N GLY A 28 2.59 -15.24 -10.26
CA GLY A 28 3.03 -14.44 -11.41
C GLY A 28 2.82 -12.93 -11.23
N GLY A 29 2.64 -12.45 -10.00
CA GLY A 29 2.45 -11.04 -9.68
C GLY A 29 3.38 -10.55 -8.56
N GLY A 30 2.96 -9.50 -7.87
CA GLY A 30 3.61 -8.96 -6.68
C GLY A 30 2.58 -8.41 -5.70
N LEU A 31 3.02 -7.87 -4.56
CA LEU A 31 2.11 -7.10 -3.72
C LEU A 31 1.56 -5.91 -4.51
N ALA A 32 0.28 -5.60 -4.31
CA ALA A 32 -0.39 -4.53 -5.04
C ALA A 32 0.30 -3.18 -4.80
N TRP A 33 0.44 -2.38 -5.84
CA TRP A 33 0.86 -0.99 -5.77
C TRP A 33 -0.10 -0.15 -6.62
N VAL A 34 -0.16 1.16 -6.36
CA VAL A 34 -1.04 2.07 -7.08
C VAL A 34 -0.28 3.31 -7.52
N SER A 35 -0.43 3.66 -8.79
CA SER A 35 0.16 4.86 -9.41
C SER A 35 -0.71 6.10 -9.24
N GLY A 36 -2.00 5.93 -8.93
CA GLY A 36 -2.93 7.03 -8.78
C GLY A 36 -4.30 6.63 -8.24
N GLU A 37 -5.21 7.60 -8.21
CA GLU A 37 -6.53 7.46 -7.57
C GLU A 37 -7.42 6.40 -8.22
N SER A 38 -7.36 6.22 -9.54
CA SER A 38 -8.21 5.24 -10.22
C SER A 38 -7.90 3.81 -9.79
N GLU A 39 -6.61 3.46 -9.65
CA GLU A 39 -6.19 2.14 -9.18
C GLU A 39 -6.47 1.97 -7.68
N LEU A 40 -6.29 3.03 -6.90
CA LEU A 40 -6.68 3.03 -5.49
C LEU A 40 -8.18 2.77 -5.31
N ARG A 41 -9.06 3.38 -6.10
CA ARG A 41 -10.52 3.12 -6.04
C ARG A 41 -10.82 1.66 -6.34
N LEU A 42 -10.24 1.09 -7.41
CA LEU A 42 -10.39 -0.33 -7.72
C LEU A 42 -9.95 -1.25 -6.58
N LEU A 43 -8.85 -0.90 -5.91
CA LEU A 43 -8.36 -1.65 -4.76
C LEU A 43 -9.31 -1.53 -3.56
N LEU A 44 -9.82 -0.33 -3.26
CA LEU A 44 -10.76 -0.11 -2.17
C LEU A 44 -12.08 -0.86 -2.38
N ASP A 45 -12.63 -0.81 -3.60
CA ASP A 45 -13.87 -1.51 -3.95
C ASP A 45 -13.72 -3.03 -3.77
N LEU A 46 -12.61 -3.60 -4.25
CA LEU A 46 -12.28 -5.02 -4.08
C LEU A 46 -12.20 -5.42 -2.60
N LEU A 47 -11.60 -4.59 -1.75
CA LEU A 47 -11.41 -4.91 -0.35
C LEU A 47 -12.68 -4.67 0.49
N ALA A 48 -13.57 -3.77 0.06
CA ALA A 48 -14.87 -3.57 0.71
C ALA A 48 -15.75 -4.82 0.65
N GLU A 49 -15.65 -5.61 -0.43
CA GLU A 49 -16.37 -6.89 -0.56
C GLU A 49 -15.81 -8.00 0.34
N ALA A 50 -14.55 -7.90 0.79
CA ALA A 50 -13.86 -8.97 1.50
C ALA A 50 -14.28 -9.14 2.98
N ALA A 51 -15.08 -8.20 3.54
CA ALA A 51 -15.62 -8.14 4.91
C ALA A 51 -14.58 -8.13 6.08
N VAL A 52 -13.56 -8.98 6.06
CA VAL A 52 -12.45 -9.12 7.04
C VAL A 52 -11.26 -9.81 6.32
N PRO A 53 -9.99 -9.43 6.53
CA PRO A 53 -9.44 -8.49 7.51
C PRO A 53 -9.61 -7.02 7.11
N THR A 54 -9.37 -6.12 8.06
CA THR A 54 -9.40 -4.66 7.82
C THR A 54 -8.03 -4.11 7.42
N LEU A 55 -6.99 -4.94 7.32
CA LEU A 55 -5.65 -4.55 6.91
C LEU A 55 -5.10 -5.55 5.89
N PHE A 56 -4.65 -5.04 4.74
CA PHE A 56 -4.09 -5.84 3.67
C PHE A 56 -2.69 -5.36 3.32
N TRP A 57 -1.73 -6.29 3.24
CA TRP A 57 -0.38 -5.94 2.77
C TRP A 57 -0.42 -5.45 1.32
N VAL A 58 0.30 -4.36 1.06
CA VAL A 58 0.55 -3.79 -0.28
C VAL A 58 2.05 -3.63 -0.46
N GLY A 59 2.52 -3.33 -1.67
CA GLY A 59 3.93 -3.19 -1.99
C GLY A 59 4.60 -1.97 -1.34
N LEU A 60 4.01 -1.32 -0.34
CA LEU A 60 4.54 -0.10 0.24
C LEU A 60 5.56 -0.43 1.34
N LYS A 61 6.82 -0.02 1.13
CA LYS A 61 7.94 -0.35 2.03
C LYS A 61 8.93 0.79 2.15
N ARG A 62 9.52 0.93 3.34
CA ARG A 62 10.65 1.81 3.63
C ARG A 62 11.85 0.94 4.01
N ASN A 63 12.97 1.12 3.31
CA ASN A 63 14.19 0.38 3.58
C ASN A 63 14.98 1.01 4.74
N THR A 64 15.99 0.29 5.22
CA THR A 64 17.03 0.89 6.08
C THR A 64 17.69 2.06 5.35
N SER A 65 18.18 3.05 6.09
CA SER A 65 18.74 4.33 5.60
C SER A 65 17.74 5.31 4.96
N THR A 66 16.50 4.91 4.70
CA THR A 66 15.44 5.84 4.28
C THR A 66 14.69 6.38 5.50
N CYS A 67 14.84 7.67 5.76
CA CYS A 67 14.20 8.35 6.89
C CYS A 67 12.73 8.65 6.65
N THR A 68 11.92 8.56 7.71
CA THR A 68 10.58 9.12 7.72
C THR A 68 10.65 10.64 7.78
N HIS A 69 10.18 11.32 6.74
CA HIS A 69 10.00 12.76 6.73
C HIS A 69 8.56 13.13 6.35
N THR A 70 7.94 13.99 7.15
CA THR A 70 6.53 14.40 6.96
C THR A 70 6.29 15.13 5.65
N GLY A 71 7.31 15.85 5.16
CA GLY A 71 7.26 16.56 3.87
C GLY A 71 7.45 15.65 2.66
N ASP A 72 7.95 14.42 2.84
CA ASP A 72 8.17 13.50 1.73
C ASP A 72 6.87 12.81 1.31
N PRO A 73 6.69 12.56 0.01
CA PRO A 73 5.65 11.67 -0.48
C PRO A 73 5.73 10.31 0.24
N LEU A 74 4.58 9.82 0.69
CA LEU A 74 4.45 8.56 1.45
C LEU A 74 5.43 8.44 2.63
N ARG A 75 5.93 9.56 3.18
CA ARG A 75 6.82 9.56 4.35
C ARG A 75 8.10 8.74 4.16
N GLY A 76 8.62 8.69 2.93
CA GLY A 76 9.82 7.92 2.59
C GLY A 76 9.56 6.45 2.27
N PHE A 77 8.30 5.98 2.27
CA PHE A 77 7.96 4.68 1.72
C PHE A 77 7.91 4.73 0.19
N THR A 78 8.22 3.60 -0.44
CA THR A 78 8.21 3.41 -1.89
C THR A 78 7.47 2.13 -2.27
N TRP A 79 6.92 2.09 -3.48
CA TRP A 79 6.27 0.89 -4.02
C TRP A 79 7.31 -0.14 -4.51
N GLU A 80 7.26 -1.36 -3.97
CA GLU A 80 7.92 -2.53 -4.51
C GLU A 80 7.18 -3.00 -5.78
N GLY A 81 7.92 -3.39 -6.83
CA GLY A 81 7.32 -3.94 -8.05
C GLY A 81 6.95 -2.92 -9.14
N ALA A 82 7.18 -1.62 -8.91
CA ALA A 82 7.29 -0.65 -10.00
C ALA A 82 8.54 -1.01 -10.83
N GLY A 83 8.35 -1.71 -11.94
CA GLY A 83 9.43 -2.28 -12.74
C GLY A 83 10.56 -1.29 -13.01
N GLY A 84 11.79 -1.74 -12.76
CA GLY A 84 13.08 -1.14 -13.13
C GLY A 84 13.06 0.31 -13.61
N GLY A 85 13.30 1.22 -12.66
CA GLY A 85 13.48 2.64 -12.96
C GLY A 85 12.63 3.47 -12.02
N ALA A 86 13.18 3.76 -10.84
CA ALA A 86 12.69 4.82 -10.00
C ALA A 86 12.88 6.18 -10.71
N HIS A 87 12.13 6.43 -11.78
CA HIS A 87 11.53 7.74 -11.85
C HIS A 87 10.72 7.85 -10.57
N ARG A 88 11.08 8.84 -9.76
CA ARG A 88 10.28 9.31 -8.64
C ARG A 88 8.91 9.66 -9.22
N GLN A 89 8.07 8.63 -9.40
CA GLN A 89 6.74 8.78 -9.94
C GLN A 89 6.08 9.71 -8.94
N GLU A 90 5.65 10.87 -9.43
CA GLU A 90 4.98 11.85 -8.58
C GLU A 90 3.82 11.13 -7.92
N VAL A 91 3.95 10.89 -6.62
CA VAL A 91 2.88 10.24 -5.87
C VAL A 91 1.81 11.31 -5.71
N PRO A 92 0.61 11.11 -6.27
CA PRO A 92 -0.45 12.09 -6.11
C PRO A 92 -0.72 12.34 -4.63
N ALA A 93 -0.94 13.59 -4.24
CA ALA A 93 -1.18 13.96 -2.84
C ALA A 93 -2.34 13.16 -2.21
N ALA A 94 -3.31 12.73 -3.02
CA ALA A 94 -4.42 11.87 -2.62
C ALA A 94 -3.97 10.51 -2.04
N LEU A 95 -2.81 9.99 -2.43
CA LEU A 95 -2.21 8.78 -1.88
C LEU A 95 -1.44 9.03 -0.57
N GLY A 96 -1.28 10.27 -0.10
CA GLY A 96 -0.51 10.61 1.10
C GLY A 96 -1.20 10.33 2.44
N ARG A 97 -2.23 9.48 2.48
CA ARG A 97 -3.11 9.28 3.65
C ARG A 97 -2.64 8.15 4.56
N TRP A 98 -2.37 8.46 5.81
CA TRP A 98 -1.97 7.50 6.84
C TRP A 98 -3.00 7.46 7.96
N VAL A 99 -3.33 6.27 8.47
CA VAL A 99 -4.21 6.11 9.64
C VAL A 99 -3.57 6.75 10.87
N LYS A 100 -2.26 6.58 10.99
CA LYS A 100 -1.40 7.20 11.99
C LYS A 100 -0.06 7.51 11.33
N GLU A 101 0.56 8.62 11.69
CA GLU A 101 1.88 8.99 11.19
C GLU A 101 2.90 7.85 11.46
N PRO A 102 3.67 7.42 10.45
CA PRO A 102 4.67 6.36 10.61
C PRO A 102 5.72 6.69 11.66
N MET A 103 6.34 5.67 12.23
CA MET A 103 7.44 5.87 13.16
C MET A 103 8.57 6.65 12.50
N ARG A 104 9.00 7.74 13.13
CA ARG A 104 10.17 8.52 12.71
C ARG A 104 11.46 7.71 12.93
N SER A 105 11.88 6.97 11.91
CA SER A 105 13.05 6.09 11.99
C SER A 105 13.64 5.84 10.60
N CYS A 106 14.94 5.59 10.54
CA CYS A 106 15.69 5.17 9.35
C CYS A 106 16.51 3.89 9.56
N LEU A 107 16.38 3.27 10.74
CA LEU A 107 17.28 2.20 11.17
C LEU A 107 16.75 0.81 10.83
N THR A 108 15.44 0.70 10.57
CA THR A 108 14.75 -0.57 10.38
C THR A 108 13.91 -0.52 9.12
N VAL A 109 13.81 -1.65 8.43
CA VAL A 109 12.81 -1.84 7.38
C VAL A 109 11.41 -1.73 8.00
N ARG A 110 10.52 -1.04 7.29
CA ARG A 110 9.11 -0.91 7.64
C ARG A 110 8.25 -1.20 6.43
N CYS A 111 7.16 -1.91 6.63
CA CYS A 111 6.20 -2.27 5.59
C CYS A 111 4.85 -1.69 5.96
N ALA A 112 4.04 -1.32 4.96
CA ALA A 112 2.73 -0.78 5.21
C ALA A 112 1.64 -1.62 4.53
N GLY A 113 0.48 -1.67 5.18
CA GLY A 113 -0.75 -2.21 4.61
C GLY A 113 -1.78 -1.12 4.38
N LEU A 114 -2.75 -1.41 3.51
CA LEU A 114 -3.96 -0.63 3.34
C LEU A 114 -4.96 -1.03 4.44
N HIS A 115 -5.25 -0.10 5.33
CA HIS A 115 -6.27 -0.27 6.35
C HIS A 115 -7.61 0.29 5.84
N LEU A 116 -8.67 -0.50 5.96
CA LEU A 116 -10.05 -0.05 5.81
C LEU A 116 -10.64 0.21 7.20
N ALA A 117 -11.05 1.45 7.47
CA ALA A 117 -11.73 1.85 8.68
C ALA A 117 -13.24 1.96 8.43
N SER A 118 -14.04 1.32 9.27
CA SER A 118 -15.48 1.55 9.34
C SER A 118 -15.72 2.87 10.10
N GLY A 119 -16.02 3.96 9.41
CA GLY A 119 -16.20 5.28 10.02
C GLY A 119 -17.52 5.96 9.64
N PRO A 120 -18.14 6.74 10.54
CA PRO A 120 -19.30 7.57 10.20
C PRO A 120 -18.87 8.82 9.38
N GLU A 121 -19.25 8.83 8.10
CA GLU A 121 -19.49 9.94 7.14
C GLU A 121 -18.72 11.30 7.18
N SER A 122 -17.51 11.46 7.75
CA SER A 122 -16.80 12.76 7.60
C SER A 122 -15.30 12.76 7.31
N SER A 123 -14.64 11.60 7.17
CA SER A 123 -13.24 11.50 6.69
C SER A 123 -12.93 10.07 6.21
N PRO A 124 -11.89 9.84 5.39
CA PRO A 124 -11.80 8.64 4.56
C PRO A 124 -11.79 7.36 5.38
N SER A 125 -12.59 6.40 4.95
CA SER A 125 -12.67 5.02 5.48
C SER A 125 -11.42 4.18 5.21
N TRP A 126 -10.27 4.81 4.91
CA TRP A 126 -9.04 4.11 4.59
C TRP A 126 -7.77 4.94 4.87
N GLY A 127 -6.65 4.25 5.04
CA GLY A 127 -5.32 4.86 5.10
C GLY A 127 -4.21 3.81 5.15
N TRP A 128 -2.97 4.23 4.90
CA TRP A 128 -1.81 3.37 5.11
C TRP A 128 -1.54 3.17 6.60
N LYS A 129 -1.09 1.96 6.96
CA LYS A 129 -0.70 1.61 8.32
C LYS A 129 0.62 0.83 8.30
N GLU A 130 1.62 1.36 9.01
CA GLU A 130 2.92 0.72 9.30
C GLU A 130 2.77 -0.41 10.34
#